data_AF-E6PMZ6-F1
#
_entry.id   AF-E6PMZ6-F1
#
_cell.length_a   1.000
_cell.length_b   1.000
_cell.length_c   1.000
_cell.angle_alpha   90.00
_cell.angle_beta   90.00
_cell.angle_gamma   90.00
#
_symmetry.space_group_name_H-M   'P 1'
#
loop_
_entity.id
_entity.type
_entity.pdbx_description
1 polymer ?
#
loop_
_entity_poly.entity_id
_entity_poly.type
_entity_poly.pdbx_seq_one_letter_code
_entity_poly.pdbx_strand_id
1 'polypeptide(L)' 'MSTSSAYNDHGFKTMWARLMEKARAEGVVSEAFTFHDLRAYHVTQYRKQRGALPNLHANPATTARVYDREKEIRRKGL' A
#
# COMPACT_ATOMS: atom_id res chain seq x y z
N MET A 1 -1.05 6.89 36.76
CA MET A 1 -0.44 7.31 35.47
C MET A 1 -0.73 6.24 34.43
N SER A 2 -1.56 6.51 33.43
CA SER A 2 -1.77 5.57 32.33
C SER A 2 -0.61 5.72 31.34
N THR A 3 0.19 4.68 31.18
CA THR A 3 1.27 4.62 30.20
C THR A 3 0.65 4.59 28.80
N SER A 4 0.92 5.62 27.99
CA SER A 4 0.66 5.56 26.55
C SER A 4 1.45 4.38 25.98
N SER A 5 0.75 3.30 25.61
CA SER A 5 1.39 2.14 24.99
C SER A 5 1.99 2.59 23.65
N ALA A 6 3.29 2.33 23.47
CA ALA A 6 4.00 2.72 22.27
C ALA A 6 3.32 2.13 21.03
N TYR A 7 3.14 2.98 20.01
CA TYR A 7 2.56 2.56 18.74
C TYR A 7 3.39 1.41 18.16
N ASN A 8 2.76 0.25 18.02
CA ASN A 8 3.41 -0.98 17.56
C ASN A 8 2.65 -1.57 16.37
N ASP A 9 3.30 -2.48 15.65
CA ASP A 9 2.77 -3.10 14.43
C ASP A 9 1.40 -3.77 14.66
N HIS A 10 1.21 -4.42 15.81
CA HIS A 10 -0.06 -5.06 16.15
C HIS A 10 -1.19 -4.04 16.38
N GLY A 11 -0.90 -2.95 17.09
CA GLY A 11 -1.82 -1.85 17.32
C GLY A 11 -2.22 -1.17 16.01
N PHE A 12 -1.26 -0.96 15.11
CA PHE A 12 -1.52 -0.42 13.77
C PHE A 12 -2.45 -1.33 12.96
N LYS A 13 -2.14 -2.63 12.87
CA LYS A 13 -2.96 -3.59 12.10
C LYS A 13 -4.39 -3.66 12.64
N THR A 14 -4.55 -3.65 13.95
CA THR A 14 -5.87 -3.63 14.60
C THR A 14 -6.66 -2.36 14.23
N MET A 15 -6.01 -1.20 14.30
CA MET A 15 -6.65 0.06 13.91
C MET A 15 -6.99 0.12 12.43
N TRP A 16 -6.10 -0.38 11.57
CA TRP A 16 -6.34 -0.47 10.13
C TRP A 16 -7.58 -1.31 9.82
N ALA A 17 -7.71 -2.49 10.44
CA ALA A 17 -8.87 -3.36 10.24
C ALA A 17 -10.19 -2.67 10.61
N ARG A 18 -10.21 -1.95 11.76
CA ARG A 18 -11.37 -1.18 12.21
C ARG A 18 -11.74 -0.05 11.25
N LEU A 19 -10.74 0.66 10.71
CA LEU A 19 -10.97 1.72 9.73
C LEU A 19 -11.55 1.17 8.42
N MET A 20 -11.02 0.04 7.94
CA MET A 20 -11.52 -0.60 6.71
C MET A 20 -12.95 -1.13 6.86
N GLU A 21 -13.30 -1.66 8.03
CA GLU A 21 -14.67 -2.05 8.33
C GLU A 21 -15.62 -0.85 8.26
N LYS A 22 -15.25 0.25 8.93
CA LYS A 22 -16.03 1.49 8.90
C LYS A 22 -16.16 2.06 7.49
N ALA A 23 -15.06 2.13 6.74
CA ALA A 23 -15.07 2.65 5.37
C ALA A 23 -15.95 1.83 4.42
N ARG A 24 -16.01 0.50 4.59
CA ARG A 24 -16.93 -0.35 3.83
C ARG A 24 -18.38 -0.15 4.25
N ALA A 25 -18.65 -0.05 5.56
CA ALA A 25 -20.00 0.19 6.06
C ALA A 25 -20.57 1.53 5.57
N GLU A 26 -19.72 2.55 5.45
CA GLU A 26 -20.06 3.86 4.89
C GLU A 26 -20.04 3.89 3.34
N GLY A 27 -19.66 2.80 2.68
CA GLY A 27 -19.59 2.71 1.21
C GLY A 27 -18.50 3.58 0.56
N VAL A 28 -17.55 4.10 1.35
CA VAL A 28 -16.43 4.93 0.86
C VAL A 28 -15.45 4.11 0.02
N VAL A 29 -15.35 2.81 0.33
CA VAL A 29 -14.53 1.85 -0.42
C VAL A 29 -15.38 0.62 -0.76
N SER A 30 -15.26 0.14 -1.98
CA SER A 30 -15.94 -1.07 -2.45
C SER A 30 -15.29 -2.35 -1.96
N GLU A 31 -13.98 -2.33 -1.72
CA GLU A 31 -13.18 -3.50 -1.37
C GLU A 31 -12.22 -3.20 -0.21
N ALA A 32 -11.87 -4.25 0.53
CA ALA A 32 -10.86 -4.13 1.57
C ALA A 32 -9.44 -4.16 0.98
N PHE A 33 -8.54 -3.34 1.50
CA PHE A 33 -7.13 -3.37 1.16
C PHE A 33 -6.27 -3.19 2.41
N THR A 34 -5.00 -3.53 2.29
CA THR A 34 -4.02 -3.43 3.38
C THR A 34 -3.13 -2.19 3.19
N PHE A 35 -2.43 -1.81 4.25
CA PHE A 35 -1.41 -0.76 4.16
C PHE A 35 -0.26 -1.11 3.18
N HIS A 36 -0.03 -2.40 2.91
CA HIS A 36 0.93 -2.81 1.87
C HIS A 36 0.45 -2.48 0.47
N ASP A 37 -0.87 -2.46 0.23
CA ASP A 37 -1.43 -2.06 -1.06
C ASP A 37 -1.28 -0.56 -1.29
N LEU A 38 -1.37 0.26 -0.23
CA LEU A 38 -1.01 1.68 -0.31
C LEU A 38 0.47 1.87 -0.67
N ARG A 39 1.36 1.07 -0.06
CA ARG A 39 2.79 1.12 -0.39
C ARG A 39 3.06 0.67 -1.83
N ALA A 40 2.33 -0.34 -2.32
CA ALA A 40 2.37 -0.77 -3.72
C ALA A 40 1.96 0.37 -4.65
N TYR A 41 0.81 1.01 -4.36
CA TYR A 41 0.31 2.13 -5.14
C TYR A 41 1.30 3.30 -5.18
N HIS A 42 1.90 3.65 -4.05
CA HIS A 42 2.92 4.71 -4.01
C HIS A 42 4.13 4.37 -4.91
N VAL A 43 4.64 3.14 -4.86
CA VAL A 43 5.77 2.71 -5.72
C VAL A 43 5.42 2.86 -7.20
N THR A 44 4.23 2.38 -7.59
CA THR A 44 3.67 2.52 -8.93
C THR A 44 3.61 3.97 -9.38
N GLN A 45 3.04 4.86 -8.57
CA GLN A 45 2.92 6.29 -8.91
C GLN A 45 4.29 6.99 -8.96
N TYR A 46 5.18 6.68 -8.03
CA TYR A 46 6.53 7.24 -8.01
C TYR A 46 7.29 6.86 -9.28
N ARG A 47 7.24 5.60 -9.70
CA ARG A 47 7.87 5.13 -10.94
C ARG A 47 7.31 5.84 -12.16
N LYS A 48 5.99 6.00 -12.26
CA LYS A 48 5.34 6.76 -13.35
C LYS A 48 5.83 8.20 -13.44
N GLN A 49 6.01 8.86 -12.30
CA GLN A 49 6.39 10.28 -12.24
C GLN A 49 7.90 10.51 -12.39
N ARG A 50 8.74 9.56 -11.94
CA ARG A 50 10.20 9.74 -11.81
C ARG A 50 11.02 8.81 -12.71
N GLY A 51 10.40 7.83 -13.35
CA GLY A 51 11.08 6.83 -14.19
C GLY A 51 11.89 5.78 -13.42
N ALA A 52 11.91 5.82 -12.09
CA ALA A 52 12.70 4.92 -11.25
C ALA A 52 11.91 4.45 -10.02
N LEU A 53 12.31 3.34 -9.39
CA LEU A 53 11.70 2.87 -8.15
C LEU A 53 12.17 3.71 -6.94
N PRO A 54 11.31 3.96 -5.95
CA PRO A 54 11.71 4.67 -4.74
C PRO A 54 12.60 3.81 -3.83
N ASN A 55 13.53 4.46 -3.12
CA ASN A 55 14.42 3.80 -2.16
C ASN A 55 13.70 3.52 -0.83
N LEU A 56 12.83 2.50 -0.81
CA LEU A 56 12.00 2.14 0.35
C LEU A 56 12.52 0.94 1.16
N HIS A 57 13.48 0.20 0.61
CA HIS A 57 14.07 -0.97 1.24
C HIS A 57 15.57 -0.91 1.07
N ALA A 58 16.30 -1.39 2.08
CA ALA A 58 17.76 -1.56 1.99
C ALA A 58 18.15 -2.46 0.79
N ASN A 59 17.29 -3.42 0.42
CA ASN A 59 17.42 -4.17 -0.82
C ASN A 59 16.35 -3.71 -1.84
N PRO A 60 16.75 -3.04 -2.93
CA PRO A 60 15.86 -2.61 -4.00
C PRO A 60 15.06 -3.75 -4.66
N ALA A 61 15.60 -4.98 -4.68
CA ALA A 61 14.92 -6.15 -5.24
C ALA A 61 13.64 -6.51 -4.47
N THR A 62 13.56 -6.18 -3.18
CA THR A 62 12.33 -6.34 -2.38
C THR A 62 11.26 -5.37 -2.84
N THR A 63 11.62 -4.12 -3.14
CA THR A 63 10.66 -3.13 -3.68
C THR A 63 10.12 -3.59 -5.04
N ALA A 64 11.00 -4.01 -5.95
CA ALA A 64 10.60 -4.51 -7.26
C ALA A 64 9.69 -5.74 -7.15
N ARG A 65 10.08 -6.76 -6.39
CA ARG A 65 9.31 -8.00 -6.26
C ARG A 65 7.94 -7.82 -5.59
N VAL A 66 7.85 -6.95 -4.58
CA VAL A 66 6.65 -6.84 -3.73
C VAL A 66 5.67 -5.80 -4.28
N TYR A 67 6.18 -4.73 -4.89
CA TYR A 67 5.37 -3.55 -5.22
C TYR A 67 5.34 -3.18 -6.71
N ASP A 68 6.26 -3.66 -7.54
CA ASP A 68 6.18 -3.44 -9.00
C ASP A 68 5.17 -4.42 -9.61
N ARG A 69 3.88 -4.13 -9.40
CA ARG A 69 2.75 -4.91 -9.94
C ARG A 69 2.29 -4.39 -11.30
N GLU A 70 2.95 -3.38 -11.88
CA GLU A 70 2.59 -2.85 -13.19
C GLU A 70 2.95 -3.84 -14.29
N LYS A 71 1.92 -4.36 -14.97
CA LYS A 71 2.07 -5.07 -16.24
C LYS A 71 1.66 -4.12 -17.35
N GLU A 72 2.62 -3.58 -18.09
CA GLU A 72 2.34 -2.81 -19.30
C GLU A 72 1.87 -3.78 -20.40
N ILE A 73 0.57 -3.79 -20.67
CA ILE A 73 0.00 -4.60 -21.76
C ILE A 73 -0.22 -3.68 -22.95
N ARG A 74 0.63 -3.79 -23.97
CA ARG A 74 0.37 -3.20 -25.28
C ARG A 74 -0.80 -3.92 -25.94
N ARG A 75 -1.98 -3.30 -25.92
CA ARG A 75 -3.09 -3.73 -26.78
C ARG A 75 -2.77 -3.29 -28.21
N LYS A 76 -2.69 -4.24 -29.15
CA LYS A 76 -2.82 -3.91 -30.57
C LYS A 76 -4.25 -3.39 -30.75
N GLY A 77 -4.39 -2.18 -31.28
CA GLY A 77 -5.70 -1.56 -31.55
C GLY A 77 -6.56 -2.49 -32.42
N LEU A 78 -7.88 -2.41 -32.21
CA LEU A 78 -8.88 -3.00 -33.11
C LEU A 78 -8.75 -2.39 -34.51
#